data_AF-A0A0K2RFG9-F1
#
_entry.id   AF-A0A0K2RFG9-F1
#
_cell.length_a   1.000
_cell.length_b   1.000
_cell.length_c   1.000
_cell.angle_alpha   90.00
_cell.angle_beta   90.00
_cell.angle_gamma   90.00
#
_symmetry.space_group_name_H-M   'P 1'
#
loop_
_entity.id
_entity.type
_entity.pdbx_description
1 polymer ?
#
loop_
_entity_poly.entity_id
_entity_poly.type
_entity_poly.pdbx_seq_one_letter_code
_entity_poly.pdbx_strand_id
1 'polypeptide(L)'
;MRSLGDSPSSVPSTASARSPFKGFRIGGLGMTVVIIAFLVAVIFAANHNDVVGWIVAVVSFGWLALAAFVVFSIQKAARRAGEKLTEAQNAFNAATGRAPSSSSADHGGTRVVSERSEADEMRDLKLDHSFKIVQVQVRVVEDERAKGDAADQDTINRALETIAITSSNARDMIKSSGGGDEPVSGTIID
;
A
#
# COMPACT_ATOMS: atom_id res chain seq x y z
N MET A 1 18.68 1.13 63.68
CA MET A 1 18.79 2.52 64.20
C MET A 1 19.11 3.44 63.02
N ARG A 2 18.34 4.54 62.85
CA ARG A 2 18.67 5.81 62.13
C ARG A 2 18.92 5.67 60.61
N SER A 3 18.06 6.14 59.68
CA SER A 3 17.55 7.50 59.37
C SER A 3 18.64 8.52 59.01
N LEU A 4 18.25 9.43 58.09
CA LEU A 4 18.91 10.60 57.49
C LEU A 4 19.54 10.25 56.12
N GLY A 5 19.05 10.71 54.95
CA GLY A 5 18.36 11.95 54.64
C GLY A 5 19.38 13.03 54.30
N ASP A 6 19.58 13.30 53.01
CA ASP A 6 19.67 14.67 52.49
C ASP A 6 19.75 14.70 50.95
N SER A 7 18.90 15.55 50.38
CA SER A 7 19.11 16.20 49.07
C SER A 7 19.48 17.66 49.36
N PRO A 8 20.34 18.26 48.53
CA PRO A 8 19.89 19.49 47.88
C PRO A 8 20.34 19.62 46.42
N SER A 9 19.34 19.83 45.56
CA SER A 9 19.23 20.86 44.52
C SER A 9 20.51 21.46 43.89
N SER A 10 20.68 21.28 42.58
CA SER A 10 20.97 22.39 41.65
C SER A 10 20.76 21.98 40.17
N VAL A 11 19.76 22.63 39.57
CA VAL A 11 19.41 22.73 38.13
C VAL A 11 20.43 23.68 37.44
N PRO A 12 20.54 23.86 36.08
CA PRO A 12 19.47 23.77 35.08
C PRO A 12 19.83 23.25 33.66
N SER A 13 18.79 23.25 32.81
CA SER A 13 18.82 23.28 31.34
C SER A 13 19.08 21.93 30.66
N THR A 14 18.18 21.40 29.84
CA THR A 14 17.48 22.08 28.75
C THR A 14 16.03 21.65 28.62
N ALA A 15 15.19 22.64 28.32
CA ALA A 15 13.79 22.51 28.02
C ALA A 15 13.48 21.31 27.12
N SER A 16 12.73 20.35 27.64
CA SER A 16 11.91 19.48 26.81
C SER A 16 10.92 20.40 26.10
N ALA A 17 11.22 20.70 24.83
CA ALA A 17 10.36 21.47 23.97
C ALA A 17 9.01 20.74 23.92
N ARG A 18 8.03 21.27 24.67
CA ARG A 18 6.63 20.98 24.49
C ARG A 18 6.32 21.20 23.01
N SER A 19 6.15 20.10 22.27
CA SER A 19 5.48 20.12 20.98
C SER A 19 4.11 20.78 21.20
N PRO A 20 3.84 21.96 20.60
CA PRO A 20 2.58 22.66 20.83
C PRO A 20 1.46 22.13 19.92
N PHE A 21 1.69 21.07 19.14
CA PHE A 21 0.68 20.56 18.22
C PHE A 21 -0.06 19.36 18.79
N LYS A 22 -0.57 19.55 20.02
CA LYS A 22 -1.58 18.68 20.61
C LYS A 22 -2.96 19.13 20.11
N GLY A 23 -3.43 18.45 19.07
CA GLY A 23 -4.85 18.22 18.81
C GLY A 23 -5.71 19.45 18.53
N PHE A 24 -5.77 19.85 17.25
CA PHE A 24 -6.95 20.54 16.73
C PHE A 24 -7.60 19.65 15.67
N ARG A 25 -8.41 18.69 16.12
CA ARG A 25 -9.39 18.01 15.26
C ARG A 25 -10.58 18.94 14.98
N ILE A 26 -10.33 20.13 14.46
CA ILE A 26 -11.31 20.94 13.71
C ILE A 26 -10.99 20.68 12.23
N GLY A 27 -11.22 19.46 11.79
CA GLY A 27 -10.94 19.05 10.41
C GLY A 27 -12.05 19.40 9.42
N GLY A 28 -13.24 19.78 9.90
CA GLY A 28 -14.42 19.94 9.04
C GLY A 28 -14.87 21.38 8.82
N LEU A 29 -15.16 22.11 9.91
CA LEU A 29 -15.88 23.38 9.81
C LEU A 29 -14.96 24.54 9.36
N GLY A 30 -13.77 24.66 9.96
CA GLY A 30 -12.81 25.71 9.60
C GLY A 30 -12.28 25.59 8.18
N MET A 31 -12.04 24.35 7.73
CA MET A 31 -11.63 24.07 6.35
C MET A 31 -12.71 24.51 5.34
N THR A 32 -13.98 24.26 5.65
CA THR A 32 -15.09 24.64 4.76
C THR A 32 -15.20 26.17 4.63
N VAL A 33 -15.03 26.92 5.72
CA VAL A 33 -15.06 28.38 5.70
C VAL A 33 -13.90 28.96 4.88
N VAL A 34 -12.70 28.39 5.01
CA VAL A 34 -11.53 28.81 4.22
C VAL A 34 -11.72 28.50 2.73
N ILE A 35 -12.30 27.34 2.39
CA ILE A 35 -12.63 26.98 1.00
C ILE A 35 -13.65 27.97 0.42
N ILE A 36 -14.71 28.30 1.16
CA ILE A 36 -15.74 29.25 0.70
C ILE A 36 -15.13 30.65 0.51
N ALA A 37 -14.34 31.13 1.47
CA ALA A 37 -13.67 32.43 1.37
C ALA A 37 -12.71 32.48 0.16
N PHE A 38 -11.99 31.39 -0.09
CA PHE A 38 -11.12 31.24 -1.25
C PHE A 38 -11.90 31.27 -2.57
N LEU A 39 -13.02 30.55 -2.67
CA LEU A 39 -13.88 30.57 -3.86
C LEU A 39 -14.43 31.98 -4.13
N VAL A 40 -14.87 32.70 -3.08
CA VAL A 40 -15.33 34.08 -3.20
C VAL A 40 -14.21 35.01 -3.70
N ALA A 41 -12.99 34.86 -3.17
CA ALA A 41 -11.83 35.64 -3.61
C ALA A 41 -11.47 35.38 -5.08
N VAL A 42 -11.54 34.12 -5.54
CA VAL A 42 -11.32 33.74 -6.94
C VAL A 42 -12.37 34.38 -7.86
N ILE A 43 -13.65 34.34 -7.46
CA ILE A 43 -14.75 34.94 -8.23
C ILE A 43 -14.61 36.47 -8.30
N PHE A 44 -14.21 37.12 -7.20
CA PHE A 44 -13.95 38.56 -7.18
C PHE A 44 -12.74 38.96 -8.03
N ALA A 45 -11.66 38.15 -8.01
CA ALA A 45 -10.49 38.36 -8.85
C ALA A 45 -10.81 38.19 -10.35
N ALA A 46 -11.68 37.24 -10.70
CA ALA A 46 -12.15 37.05 -12.07
C ALA A 46 -13.05 38.18 -12.58
N ASN A 47 -13.74 38.89 -11.68
CA ASN A 47 -14.70 39.93 -12.06
C ASN A 47 -14.08 41.33 -12.23
N HIS A 48 -12.91 41.61 -11.64
CA HIS A 48 -12.40 42.99 -11.57
C HIS A 48 -11.24 43.36 -12.54
N ASN A 49 -10.52 42.41 -13.16
CA ASN A 49 -9.63 42.66 -14.32
C ASN A 49 -9.00 41.37 -14.91
N ASP A 50 -8.98 41.25 -16.24
CA ASP A 50 -8.03 40.57 -17.15
C ASP A 50 -7.25 39.30 -16.72
N VAL A 51 -7.34 38.23 -17.55
CA VAL A 51 -6.55 36.96 -17.66
C VAL A 51 -6.04 36.28 -16.37
N VAL A 52 -5.38 37.01 -15.48
CA VAL A 52 -4.85 36.58 -14.18
C VAL A 52 -5.92 35.94 -13.31
N GLY A 53 -7.14 36.51 -13.23
CA GLY A 53 -8.24 35.92 -12.48
C GLY A 53 -8.66 34.53 -12.99
N TRP A 54 -8.66 34.36 -14.33
CA TRP A 54 -8.94 33.07 -14.97
C TRP A 54 -7.83 32.04 -14.77
N ILE A 55 -6.56 32.47 -14.79
CA ILE A 55 -5.42 31.59 -14.48
C ILE A 55 -5.53 31.08 -13.04
N VAL A 56 -5.77 31.98 -12.09
CA VAL A 56 -5.93 31.59 -10.68
C VAL A 56 -7.13 30.66 -10.51
N ALA A 57 -8.25 30.91 -11.19
CA ALA A 57 -9.42 30.03 -11.15
C ALA A 57 -9.12 28.61 -11.67
N VAL A 58 -8.45 28.48 -12.81
CA VAL A 58 -8.09 27.17 -13.40
C VAL A 58 -7.10 26.41 -12.53
N VAL A 59 -6.05 27.08 -12.04
CA VAL A 59 -5.04 26.47 -11.17
C VAL A 59 -5.69 25.98 -9.87
N SER A 60 -6.56 26.80 -9.28
CA SER A 60 -7.30 26.47 -8.06
C SER A 60 -8.24 25.28 -8.27
N PHE A 61 -8.95 25.25 -9.40
CA PHE A 61 -9.82 24.14 -9.77
C PHE A 61 -9.02 22.84 -9.98
N GLY A 62 -7.84 22.91 -10.59
CA GLY A 62 -6.93 21.79 -10.73
C GLY A 62 -6.50 21.19 -9.39
N TRP A 63 -6.11 22.03 -8.43
CA TRP A 63 -5.76 21.58 -7.08
C TRP A 63 -6.96 20.97 -6.33
N LEU A 64 -8.15 21.54 -6.48
CA LEU A 64 -9.36 21.02 -5.86
C LEU A 64 -9.77 19.67 -6.45
N ALA A 65 -9.66 19.51 -7.77
CA ALA A 65 -9.89 18.24 -8.45
C ALA A 65 -8.88 17.17 -8.02
N LEU A 66 -7.60 17.53 -7.88
CA LEU A 66 -6.56 16.63 -7.40
C LEU A 66 -6.83 16.18 -5.95
N ALA A 67 -7.17 17.12 -5.07
CA ALA A 67 -7.53 16.81 -3.69
C ALA A 67 -8.76 15.89 -3.62
N ALA A 68 -9.80 16.19 -4.40
CA ALA A 68 -11.00 15.36 -4.50
C ALA A 68 -10.66 13.96 -5.01
N PHE A 69 -9.84 13.84 -6.06
CA PHE A 69 -9.40 12.56 -6.61
C PHE A 69 -8.68 11.71 -5.56
N VAL A 70 -7.76 12.30 -4.78
CA VAL A 70 -7.06 11.60 -3.69
C VAL A 70 -8.06 11.12 -2.64
N VAL A 71 -8.96 11.98 -2.16
CA VAL A 71 -9.97 11.59 -1.17
C VAL A 71 -10.89 10.47 -1.70
N PHE A 72 -11.37 10.57 -2.93
CA PHE A 72 -12.21 9.54 -3.54
C PHE A 72 -11.46 8.24 -3.76
N SER A 73 -10.17 8.28 -4.13
CA SER A 73 -9.34 7.09 -4.30
C SER A 73 -9.17 6.32 -2.98
N ILE A 74 -8.91 7.04 -1.88
CA ILE A 74 -8.79 6.46 -0.54
C ILE A 74 -10.14 5.93 -0.05
N GLN A 75 -11.23 6.68 -0.22
CA GLN A 75 -12.58 6.21 0.13
C GLN A 75 -12.98 4.97 -0.66
N LYS A 76 -12.64 4.89 -1.95
CA LYS A 76 -12.93 3.74 -2.80
C LYS A 76 -12.06 2.53 -2.44
N ALA A 77 -10.80 2.74 -2.09
CA ALA A 77 -9.90 1.71 -1.59
C ALA A 77 -10.34 1.17 -0.22
N ALA A 78 -10.72 2.06 0.71
CA ALA A 78 -11.21 1.70 2.03
C ALA A 78 -12.52 0.92 1.98
N ARG A 79 -13.45 1.29 1.09
CA ARG A 79 -14.71 0.53 0.88
C ARG A 79 -14.45 -0.89 0.39
N ARG A 80 -13.54 -1.07 -0.58
CA ARG A 80 -13.16 -2.38 -1.11
C ARG A 80 -12.38 -3.24 -0.10
N ALA A 81 -11.57 -2.61 0.76
CA ALA A 81 -10.87 -3.29 1.84
C ALA A 81 -11.85 -3.75 2.95
N GLY A 82 -12.89 -2.97 3.24
CA GLY A 82 -13.94 -3.34 4.20
C GLY A 82 -14.69 -4.60 3.79
N GLU A 83 -15.07 -4.73 2.52
CA GLU A 83 -15.74 -5.92 1.99
C GLU A 83 -14.85 -7.18 2.12
N LYS A 84 -13.55 -7.04 1.86
CA LYS A 84 -12.58 -8.14 1.95
C LYS A 84 -12.25 -8.54 3.39
N LEU A 85 -12.24 -7.57 4.32
CA LEU A 85 -12.06 -7.84 5.74
C LEU A 85 -13.30 -8.49 6.34
N THR A 86 -14.51 -8.11 5.94
CA THR A 86 -15.75 -8.79 6.35
C THR A 86 -15.81 -10.22 5.80
N GLU A 87 -15.40 -10.44 4.54
CA GLU A 87 -15.29 -11.77 3.93
C GLU A 87 -14.26 -12.64 4.65
N ALA A 88 -13.07 -12.10 4.91
CA ALA A 88 -12.00 -12.79 5.64
C ALA A 88 -12.35 -13.05 7.11
N GLN A 89 -13.04 -12.13 7.78
CA GLN A 89 -13.46 -12.29 9.17
C GLN A 89 -14.61 -13.29 9.30
N ASN A 90 -15.52 -13.34 8.33
CA ASN A 90 -16.55 -14.39 8.26
C ASN A 90 -15.93 -15.77 7.96
N ALA A 91 -14.95 -15.84 7.05
CA ALA A 91 -14.20 -17.07 6.76
C ALA A 91 -13.35 -17.53 7.96
N PHE A 92 -12.73 -16.60 8.69
CA PHE A 92 -11.98 -16.90 9.90
C PHE A 92 -12.90 -17.35 11.04
N ASN A 93 -14.05 -16.70 11.25
CA ASN A 93 -15.03 -17.14 12.24
C ASN A 93 -15.60 -18.54 11.91
N ALA A 94 -15.75 -18.88 10.62
CA ALA A 94 -16.12 -20.23 10.18
C ALA A 94 -14.97 -21.25 10.37
N ALA A 95 -13.71 -20.84 10.22
CA ALA A 95 -12.53 -21.70 10.38
C ALA A 95 -12.07 -21.90 11.83
N THR A 96 -12.32 -20.92 12.72
CA THR A 96 -11.84 -20.94 14.12
C THR A 96 -12.87 -21.57 15.09
N GLY A 97 -13.85 -22.30 14.56
CA GLY A 97 -14.63 -23.27 15.33
C GLY A 97 -15.74 -22.74 16.24
N ARG A 98 -16.16 -21.48 16.12
CA ARG A 98 -17.41 -21.02 16.77
C ARG A 98 -18.56 -21.08 15.78
N ALA A 99 -19.00 -22.30 15.50
CA ALA A 99 -20.20 -22.55 14.71
C ALA A 99 -21.40 -21.78 15.31
N PRO A 100 -22.21 -21.05 14.51
CA PRO A 100 -23.61 -20.94 14.86
C PRO A 100 -24.16 -22.37 14.84
N SER A 101 -24.79 -22.77 15.94
CA SER A 101 -25.56 -24.00 16.00
C SER A 101 -26.72 -23.92 15.00
N SER A 102 -26.47 -24.33 13.77
CA SER A 102 -27.51 -24.71 12.82
C SER A 102 -27.30 -26.17 12.47
N SER A 103 -28.15 -26.96 13.11
CA SER A 103 -28.68 -28.23 12.64
C SER A 103 -28.57 -28.50 11.14
N SER A 104 -28.42 -29.80 10.84
CA SER A 104 -28.68 -30.45 9.55
C SER A 104 -27.46 -30.41 8.62
N ALA A 105 -26.64 -31.45 8.67
CA ALA A 105 -26.80 -32.67 7.88
C ALA A 105 -26.19 -32.52 6.48
N ASP A 106 -25.31 -33.47 6.19
CA ASP A 106 -25.04 -34.06 4.89
C ASP A 106 -23.76 -33.62 4.14
N HIS A 107 -23.05 -34.66 3.65
CA HIS A 107 -21.87 -34.68 2.77
C HIS A 107 -20.48 -34.59 3.44
N GLY A 108 -20.03 -35.75 3.97
CA GLY A 108 -18.64 -36.04 4.29
C GLY A 108 -17.75 -36.11 3.04
N GLY A 109 -17.37 -34.96 2.51
CA GLY A 109 -16.25 -34.82 1.58
C GLY A 109 -14.96 -34.56 2.35
N THR A 110 -13.98 -35.45 2.24
CA THR A 110 -12.59 -35.17 2.61
C THR A 110 -12.08 -34.03 1.73
N ARG A 111 -12.21 -32.78 2.20
CA ARG A 111 -11.50 -31.65 1.63
C ARG A 111 -10.02 -31.88 1.91
N VAL A 112 -9.24 -32.09 0.85
CA VAL A 112 -7.79 -31.95 0.89
C VAL A 112 -7.54 -30.50 1.31
N VAL A 113 -7.19 -30.30 2.58
CA VAL A 113 -6.48 -29.10 2.97
C VAL A 113 -5.12 -29.31 2.35
N SER A 114 -4.86 -28.72 1.18
CA SER A 114 -3.49 -28.60 0.69
C SER A 114 -2.74 -27.84 1.77
N GLU A 115 -2.08 -28.57 2.67
CA GLU A 115 -0.98 -28.02 3.44
C GLU A 115 -0.07 -27.38 2.40
N ARG A 116 0.12 -26.07 2.52
CA ARG A 116 1.06 -25.30 1.71
C ARG A 116 2.37 -26.09 1.71
N SER A 117 2.67 -26.74 0.60
CA SER A 117 3.80 -27.65 0.53
C SER A 117 5.08 -26.85 0.73
N GLU A 118 6.14 -27.43 1.31
CA GLU A 118 7.45 -26.77 1.36
C GLU A 118 7.92 -26.29 -0.02
N ALA A 119 7.48 -26.97 -1.09
CA ALA A 119 7.69 -26.56 -2.48
C ALA A 119 6.98 -25.25 -2.86
N ASP A 120 5.77 -25.01 -2.33
CA ASP A 120 5.02 -23.77 -2.52
C ASP A 120 5.67 -22.61 -1.75
N GLU A 121 6.18 -22.85 -0.55
CA GLU A 121 6.88 -21.83 0.25
C GLU A 121 8.19 -21.38 -0.38
N MET A 122 9.01 -22.35 -0.83
CA MET A 122 10.23 -22.04 -1.58
C MET A 122 9.95 -21.34 -2.90
N ARG A 123 8.84 -21.66 -3.57
CA ARG A 123 8.38 -20.97 -4.77
C ARG A 123 8.01 -19.51 -4.45
N ASP A 124 7.20 -19.28 -3.42
CA ASP A 124 6.78 -17.95 -3.01
C ASP A 124 7.99 -17.07 -2.64
N LEU A 125 8.98 -17.62 -1.94
CA LEU A 125 10.23 -16.91 -1.62
C LEU A 125 11.02 -16.52 -2.88
N LYS A 126 11.13 -17.43 -3.86
CA LYS A 126 11.80 -17.17 -5.14
C LYS A 126 11.03 -16.15 -5.99
N LEU A 127 9.70 -16.18 -5.96
CA LEU A 127 8.86 -15.19 -6.63
C LEU A 127 9.05 -13.80 -6.01
N ASP A 128 9.03 -13.70 -4.69
CA ASP A 128 9.32 -12.44 -3.98
C ASP A 128 10.70 -11.89 -4.38
N HIS A 129 11.72 -12.73 -4.38
CA HIS A 129 13.06 -12.34 -4.80
C HIS A 129 13.11 -11.87 -6.26
N SER A 130 12.41 -12.56 -7.16
CA SER A 130 12.32 -12.18 -8.57
C SER A 130 11.68 -10.81 -8.74
N PHE A 131 10.60 -10.50 -8.00
CA PHE A 131 9.98 -9.18 -8.03
C PHE A 131 10.88 -8.09 -7.45
N LYS A 132 11.65 -8.39 -6.41
CA LYS A 132 12.64 -7.46 -5.85
C LYS A 132 13.72 -7.10 -6.86
N ILE A 133 14.23 -8.07 -7.63
CA ILE A 133 15.20 -7.81 -8.71
C ILE A 133 14.61 -6.87 -9.75
N VAL A 134 13.37 -7.12 -10.20
CA VAL A 134 12.69 -6.24 -11.17
C VAL A 134 12.57 -4.81 -10.63
N GLN A 135 12.19 -4.64 -9.36
CA GLN A 135 12.08 -3.31 -8.74
C GLN A 135 13.43 -2.57 -8.71
N VAL A 136 14.52 -3.27 -8.37
CA VAL A 136 15.86 -2.69 -8.37
C VAL A 136 16.25 -2.25 -9.78
N GLN A 137 16.00 -3.09 -10.79
CA GLN A 137 16.35 -2.77 -12.18
C GLN A 137 15.50 -1.65 -12.76
N VAL A 138 14.22 -1.54 -12.39
CA VAL A 138 13.38 -0.40 -12.77
C VAL A 138 13.97 0.90 -12.22
N ARG A 139 14.41 0.91 -10.95
CA ARG A 139 15.08 2.08 -10.36
C ARG A 139 16.37 2.42 -11.10
N VAL A 140 17.19 1.42 -11.48
CA VAL A 140 18.40 1.66 -12.29
C VAL A 140 18.05 2.32 -13.62
N VAL A 141 17.00 1.85 -14.31
CA VAL A 141 16.53 2.48 -15.57
C VAL A 141 16.06 3.91 -15.34
N GLU A 142 15.31 4.18 -14.28
CA GLU A 142 14.84 5.53 -13.95
C GLU A 142 16.01 6.47 -13.61
N ASP A 143 16.94 6.01 -12.77
CA ASP A 143 18.13 6.76 -12.36
C ASP A 143 19.04 7.07 -13.57
N GLU A 144 19.21 6.12 -14.48
CA GLU A 144 20.00 6.32 -15.69
C GLU A 144 19.31 7.27 -16.67
N ARG A 145 17.98 7.13 -16.86
CA ARG A 145 17.20 8.05 -17.69
C ARG A 145 17.15 9.47 -17.15
N ALA A 146 17.18 9.64 -15.84
CA ALA A 146 17.21 10.96 -15.21
C ALA A 146 18.47 11.78 -15.56
N LYS A 147 19.54 11.14 -16.04
CA LYS A 147 20.76 11.80 -16.51
C LYS A 147 20.61 12.47 -17.87
N GLY A 148 19.49 12.27 -18.58
CA GLY A 148 19.21 12.93 -19.86
C GLY A 148 20.24 12.59 -20.94
N ASP A 149 20.87 13.61 -21.53
CA ASP A 149 21.87 13.44 -22.60
C ASP A 149 23.15 12.69 -22.14
N ALA A 150 23.38 12.62 -20.82
CA ALA A 150 24.49 11.86 -20.23
C ALA A 150 24.11 10.41 -19.85
N ALA A 151 22.90 9.95 -20.20
CA ALA A 151 22.43 8.61 -19.89
C ALA A 151 23.19 7.53 -20.67
N ASP A 152 23.67 6.51 -19.96
CA ASP A 152 24.24 5.32 -20.57
C ASP A 152 23.13 4.37 -21.07
N GLN A 153 22.94 4.35 -22.39
CA GLN A 153 21.95 3.49 -23.03
C GLN A 153 22.27 2.00 -22.87
N ASP A 154 23.54 1.61 -22.74
CA ASP A 154 23.91 0.21 -22.54
C ASP A 154 23.51 -0.27 -21.15
N THR A 155 23.66 0.58 -20.13
CA THR A 155 23.17 0.32 -18.77
C THR A 155 21.65 0.16 -18.73
N ILE A 156 20.92 1.03 -19.45
CA ILE A 156 19.46 0.91 -19.57
C ILE A 156 19.06 -0.40 -20.26
N ASN A 157 19.70 -0.74 -21.39
CA ASN A 157 19.37 -1.95 -22.14
C ASN A 157 19.64 -3.23 -21.34
N ARG A 158 20.75 -3.30 -20.59
CA ARG A 158 21.06 -4.42 -19.70
C ARG A 158 20.06 -4.57 -18.56
N ALA A 159 19.64 -3.45 -17.96
CA ALA A 159 18.64 -3.46 -16.91
C ALA A 159 17.28 -3.96 -17.44
N LEU A 160 16.88 -3.50 -18.63
CA LEU A 160 15.66 -3.97 -19.31
C LEU A 160 15.72 -5.45 -19.68
N GLU A 161 16.86 -5.94 -20.17
CA GLU A 161 17.07 -7.37 -20.44
C GLU A 161 16.92 -8.21 -19.16
N THR A 162 17.51 -7.75 -18.06
CA THR A 162 17.38 -8.43 -16.76
C THR A 162 15.92 -8.47 -16.31
N ILE A 163 15.19 -7.36 -16.44
CA ILE A 163 13.75 -7.32 -16.13
C ILE A 163 12.98 -8.35 -16.96
N ALA A 164 13.27 -8.45 -18.27
CA ALA A 164 12.60 -9.38 -19.16
C ALA A 164 12.85 -10.84 -18.76
N ILE A 165 14.11 -11.21 -18.52
CA ILE A 165 14.50 -12.58 -18.12
C ILE A 165 13.86 -12.93 -16.77
N THR A 166 13.99 -12.07 -15.77
CA THR A 166 13.45 -12.32 -14.43
C THR A 166 11.93 -12.41 -14.43
N SER A 167 11.25 -11.55 -15.20
CA SER A 167 9.79 -11.55 -15.29
C SER A 167 9.28 -12.82 -15.99
N SER A 168 9.97 -13.30 -17.02
CA SER A 168 9.62 -14.56 -17.70
C SER A 168 9.74 -15.75 -16.74
N ASN A 169 10.88 -15.85 -16.03
CA ASN A 169 11.12 -16.94 -15.07
C ASN A 169 10.09 -16.92 -13.92
N ALA A 170 9.79 -15.74 -13.36
CA ALA A 170 8.78 -15.61 -12.32
C ALA A 170 7.39 -16.01 -12.81
N ARG A 171 7.04 -15.63 -14.04
CA ARG A 171 5.77 -16.00 -14.67
C ARG A 171 5.65 -17.51 -14.88
N ASP A 172 6.72 -18.18 -15.29
CA ASP A 172 6.73 -19.62 -15.49
C ASP A 172 6.58 -20.36 -14.16
N MET A 173 7.20 -19.86 -13.08
CA MET A 173 7.00 -20.37 -11.73
C MET A 173 5.54 -20.23 -11.27
N ILE A 174 4.86 -19.12 -11.61
CA ILE A 174 3.43 -18.94 -11.30
C ILE A 174 2.55 -19.91 -12.10
N LYS A 175 2.85 -20.17 -13.38
CA LYS A 175 2.03 -21.05 -14.23
C LYS A 175 2.11 -22.52 -13.80
N SER A 176 3.26 -22.94 -13.27
CA SER A 176 3.49 -24.31 -12.79
C SER A 176 2.61 -24.73 -11.60
N SER A 177 1.98 -23.79 -10.88
CA SER A 177 1.08 -24.10 -9.76
C SER A 177 -0.34 -24.51 -10.19
N GLY A 178 -0.72 -24.26 -11.45
CA GLY A 178 -2.07 -24.52 -11.96
C GLY A 178 -2.25 -25.79 -12.79
N GLY A 179 -1.20 -26.60 -12.97
CA GLY A 179 -1.20 -27.73 -13.92
C GLY A 179 -0.84 -29.10 -13.33
N GLY A 180 -0.79 -29.24 -12.01
CA GLY A 180 -0.20 -30.42 -11.33
C GLY A 180 -1.19 -31.42 -10.71
N ASP A 181 -2.45 -31.44 -11.15
CA ASP A 181 -3.47 -32.37 -10.61
C ASP A 181 -3.66 -33.62 -11.49
N GLU A 182 -2.70 -33.91 -12.39
CA GLU A 182 -2.66 -35.21 -13.07
C GLU A 182 -1.80 -36.16 -12.23
N PRO A 183 -2.40 -37.13 -11.52
CA PRO A 183 -1.65 -38.05 -10.67
C PRO A 183 -0.63 -38.81 -11.52
N VAL A 184 0.64 -38.75 -11.12
CA VAL A 184 1.74 -39.44 -11.79
C VAL A 184 1.48 -40.95 -11.69
N SER A 185 0.89 -41.52 -12.73
CA SER A 185 0.70 -42.96 -12.89
C SER A 185 2.00 -43.56 -13.40
N GLY A 186 2.91 -43.87 -12.48
CA GLY A 186 4.13 -44.60 -12.77
C GLY A 186 4.12 -45.96 -12.10
N THR A 187 4.18 -47.04 -12.86
CA THR A 187 4.46 -48.38 -12.32
C THR A 187 5.92 -48.42 -11.87
N ILE A 188 6.14 -48.64 -10.58
CA ILE A 188 7.46 -48.91 -10.00
C ILE A 188 7.85 -50.32 -10.46
N ILE A 189 8.96 -50.46 -11.17
CA ILE A 189 9.57 -51.75 -11.49
C ILE A 189 10.74 -51.92 -10.51
N ASP A 190 10.64 -52.96 -9.67
CA ASP A 190 11.71 -53.47 -8.80
C ASP A 190 12.70 -54.33 -9.61
#